data_AF-A0AAV4URJ8-F1
#
_entry.id   AF-A0AAV4URJ8-F1
#
_cell.length_a   1.000
_cell.length_b   1.000
_cell.length_c   1.000
_cell.angle_alpha   90.00
_cell.angle_beta   90.00
_cell.angle_gamma   90.00
#
_symmetry.space_group_name_H-M   'P 1'
#
loop_
_entity.id
_entity.type
_entity.pdbx_description
1 polymer ?
#
loop_
_entity_poly.entity_id
_entity_poly.type
_entity_poly.pdbx_seq_one_letter_code
_entity_poly.pdbx_strand_id
1 'polypeptide(L)'
;MLPQSGPKKSVQIIQNKLLRIITGAPWFVRNSTIHHDLKIDSIDNYITKLSRNFFNTIATDENPLIKAQTIFTQLNGKYKYPFSTSKWNRSLKPP
;
A
#
# COMPACT_ATOMS: atom_id res chain seq x y z
N MET A 1 -10.55 29.56 -2.16
CA MET A 1 -9.19 29.00 -2.06
C MET A 1 -9.27 27.58 -1.50
N LEU A 2 -9.24 26.56 -2.36
CA LEU A 2 -9.09 25.16 -1.93
C LEU A 2 -7.59 24.85 -1.87
N PRO A 3 -7.04 24.36 -0.76
CA PRO A 3 -5.64 24.01 -0.71
C PRO A 3 -5.42 22.77 -1.59
N GLN A 4 -4.38 22.82 -2.41
CA GLN A 4 -3.93 21.72 -3.27
C GLN A 4 -3.91 20.41 -2.46
N SER A 5 -4.86 19.52 -2.77
CA SER A 5 -5.06 18.27 -2.03
C SER A 5 -4.24 17.17 -2.67
N GLY A 6 -3.12 16.79 -2.04
CA GLY A 6 -2.41 15.58 -2.43
C GLY A 6 -3.31 14.34 -2.25
N PRO A 7 -3.05 13.22 -2.95
CA PRO A 7 -3.92 12.04 -2.98
C PRO A 7 -4.28 11.52 -1.58
N LYS A 8 -3.35 11.63 -0.61
CA LYS A 8 -3.57 11.27 0.80
C LYS A 8 -4.73 12.04 1.45
N LYS A 9 -4.80 13.35 1.21
CA LYS A 9 -5.86 14.21 1.78
C LYS A 9 -7.23 13.84 1.24
N SER A 10 -7.32 13.51 -0.05
CA SER A 10 -8.57 13.10 -0.70
C SER A 10 -9.10 11.79 -0.09
N VAL A 11 -8.23 10.81 0.14
CA VAL A 11 -8.61 9.55 0.78
C VAL A 11 -9.06 9.77 2.23
N GLN A 12 -8.38 10.67 2.96
CA GLN A 12 -8.80 11.03 4.33
C GLN A 12 -10.18 11.68 4.39
N ILE A 13 -10.50 12.55 3.43
CA ILE A 13 -11.84 13.15 3.32
C ILE A 13 -12.91 12.07 3.08
N ILE A 14 -12.64 11.13 2.17
CA ILE A 14 -13.57 10.04 1.87
C ILE A 14 -13.78 9.14 3.08
N GLN A 15 -12.71 8.73 3.77
CA GLN A 15 -12.82 7.93 5.01
C GLN A 15 -13.65 8.66 6.06
N ASN A 16 -13.34 9.93 6.35
CA ASN A 16 -14.08 10.71 7.36
C ASN A 16 -15.58 10.80 7.02
N LYS A 17 -15.92 10.94 5.74
CA LYS A 17 -17.31 11.00 5.29
C LYS A 17 -18.01 9.65 5.45
N LEU A 18 -17.35 8.55 5.07
CA LEU A 18 -17.90 7.20 5.22
C LEU A 18 -18.11 6.83 6.69
N LEU A 19 -17.13 7.11 7.56
CA LEU A 19 -17.24 6.83 8.99
C LEU A 19 -18.43 7.54 9.64
N ARG A 20 -18.71 8.78 9.22
CA ARG A 20 -19.89 9.53 9.68
C ARG A 20 -21.20 8.93 9.20
N ILE A 21 -21.27 8.51 7.93
CA ILE A 21 -22.47 7.88 7.37
C ILE A 21 -22.78 6.57 8.11
N ILE A 22 -21.76 5.74 8.35
CA ILE A 22 -21.91 4.45 9.05
C ILE A 22 -22.38 4.65 10.50
N THR A 23 -21.82 5.63 11.20
CA THR A 23 -22.16 5.91 12.61
C THR A 23 -23.43 6.75 12.78
N GLY A 24 -23.97 7.34 11.72
CA GLY A 24 -25.04 8.33 11.82
C GLY A 24 -24.62 9.59 12.61
N ALA A 25 -23.31 9.88 12.70
CA ALA A 25 -22.80 10.92 13.59
C ALA A 25 -23.10 12.33 13.05
N PRO A 26 -23.69 13.23 13.86
CA PRO A 26 -23.97 14.60 13.44
C PRO A 26 -22.70 15.42 13.26
N TRP A 27 -22.79 16.51 12.49
CA TRP A 27 -21.64 17.30 12.03
C TRP A 27 -20.75 17.85 13.15
N PHE A 28 -21.33 18.14 14.33
CA PHE A 28 -20.62 18.69 15.49
C PHE A 28 -19.76 17.67 16.25
N VAL A 29 -19.95 16.36 16.01
CA VAL A 29 -19.08 15.33 16.59
C VAL A 29 -17.70 15.45 15.98
N ARG A 30 -16.64 15.42 16.78
CA ARG A 30 -15.27 15.49 16.26
C ARG A 30 -14.88 14.17 15.57
N ASN A 31 -14.15 14.27 14.45
CA ASN A 31 -13.64 13.07 13.75
C ASN A 31 -12.76 12.21 14.68
N SER A 32 -11.98 12.83 15.57
CA SER A 32 -11.15 12.11 16.55
C SER A 32 -11.97 11.20 17.48
N THR A 33 -13.17 11.63 17.87
CA THR A 33 -14.09 10.84 18.70
C THR A 33 -14.59 9.63 17.92
N ILE A 34 -15.00 9.82 16.66
CA ILE A 34 -15.45 8.72 15.79
C ILE A 34 -14.33 7.70 15.57
N HIS A 35 -13.10 8.16 15.33
CA HIS A 35 -11.94 7.27 15.18
C HIS A 35 -11.63 6.48 16.45
N HIS A 36 -11.71 7.13 17.62
CA HIS A 36 -11.49 6.48 18.91
C HIS A 36 -12.58 5.43 19.21
N ASP A 37 -13.85 5.79 19.02
CA ASP A 37 -14.98 4.90 19.32
C ASP A 37 -15.01 3.67 18.41
N LEU A 38 -14.68 3.86 17.13
CA LEU A 38 -14.57 2.76 16.16
C LEU A 38 -13.23 2.01 16.23
N LYS A 39 -12.26 2.51 17.02
CA LYS A 39 -10.87 2.02 17.07
C LYS A 39 -10.22 1.93 15.68
N ILE A 40 -10.50 2.91 14.82
CA ILE A 40 -10.00 2.97 13.43
C ILE A 40 -8.80 3.91 13.36
N ASP A 41 -7.67 3.38 12.93
CA ASP A 41 -6.45 4.14 12.66
C ASP A 41 -6.67 5.20 11.56
N SER A 42 -5.91 6.30 11.63
CA SER A 42 -5.84 7.25 10.52
C SER A 42 -5.30 6.58 9.25
N ILE A 43 -5.64 7.13 8.08
CA ILE A 43 -5.17 6.58 6.81
C ILE A 43 -3.66 6.58 6.69
N ASP A 44 -2.98 7.59 7.22
CA ASP A 44 -1.51 7.66 7.16
C ASP A 44 -0.87 6.50 7.95
N ASN A 45 -1.39 6.21 9.13
CA ASN A 45 -0.95 5.06 9.94
C ASN A 45 -1.26 3.74 9.24
N TYR A 46 -2.47 3.63 8.67
CA TYR A 46 -2.89 2.45 7.94
C TYR A 46 -2.00 2.18 6.71
N ILE A 47 -1.72 3.19 5.90
CA ILE A 47 -0.83 3.07 4.73
C ILE A 47 0.57 2.64 5.17
N THR A 48 1.09 3.22 6.26
CA THR A 48 2.41 2.88 6.79
C THR A 48 2.46 1.43 7.27
N LYS A 49 1.43 0.99 8.00
CA LYS A 49 1.30 -0.40 8.48
C LYS A 49 1.16 -1.37 7.31
N LEU A 50 0.34 -1.03 6.31
CA LEU A 50 0.15 -1.83 5.11
C LEU A 50 1.46 -1.98 4.33
N SER A 51 2.19 -0.89 4.14
CA SER A 51 3.49 -0.90 3.46
C SER A 51 4.50 -1.77 4.19
N ARG A 52 4.62 -1.63 5.52
CA ARG A 52 5.52 -2.46 6.33
C ARG A 52 5.15 -3.94 6.25
N ASN A 53 3.87 -4.26 6.41
CA ASN A 53 3.40 -5.64 6.31
C ASN A 53 3.70 -6.23 4.93
N PHE A 54 3.45 -5.49 3.86
CA PHE A 54 3.76 -5.94 2.50
C PHE A 54 5.25 -6.28 2.31
N PHE A 55 6.14 -5.38 2.72
CA PHE A 55 7.58 -5.63 2.61
C PHE A 55 8.08 -6.74 3.53
N ASN A 56 7.52 -6.85 4.74
CA ASN A 56 7.84 -7.93 5.67
C ASN A 56 7.40 -9.29 5.08
N THR A 57 6.18 -9.36 4.55
CA THR A 57 5.67 -10.59 3.90
C THR A 57 6.58 -10.99 2.74
N ILE A 58 6.99 -10.05 1.89
CA ILE A 58 7.93 -10.31 0.78
C ILE A 58 9.28 -10.82 1.30
N ALA A 59 9.79 -10.28 2.40
CA ALA A 59 11.06 -10.69 2.97
C ALA A 59 11.01 -12.08 3.60
N THR A 60 9.86 -12.46 4.18
CA THR A 60 9.68 -13.77 4.84
C THR A 60 9.24 -14.88 3.89
N ASP A 61 8.73 -14.54 2.71
CA ASP A 61 8.17 -15.52 1.77
C ASP A 61 9.26 -16.48 1.26
N GLU A 62 8.93 -17.77 1.24
CA GLU A 62 9.83 -18.82 0.76
C GLU A 62 9.88 -18.94 -0.76
N ASN A 63 8.96 -18.27 -1.46
CA ASN A 63 8.85 -18.33 -2.91
C ASN A 63 10.17 -17.91 -3.60
N PRO A 64 10.79 -18.81 -4.39
CA PRO A 64 12.08 -18.56 -5.03
C PRO A 64 12.03 -17.39 -6.03
N LEU A 65 10.88 -17.13 -6.68
CA LEU A 65 10.73 -16.01 -7.61
C LEU A 65 10.78 -14.66 -6.88
N ILE A 66 10.12 -14.57 -5.72
CA ILE A 66 10.09 -13.36 -4.90
C ILE A 66 11.47 -13.11 -4.27
N LYS A 67 12.15 -14.16 -3.82
CA LYS A 67 13.56 -14.07 -3.37
C LYS A 67 14.51 -13.62 -4.47
N ALA A 68 14.38 -14.14 -5.69
CA ALA A 68 15.21 -13.72 -6.81
C ALA A 68 15.01 -12.23 -7.12
N GLN A 69 13.75 -11.76 -7.11
CA GLN A 69 13.42 -10.36 -7.37
C GLN A 69 13.94 -9.43 -6.27
N THR A 70 13.80 -9.80 -4.99
CA THR A 70 14.34 -9.02 -3.87
C THR A 70 15.86 -8.90 -3.96
N ILE A 71 16.57 -10.00 -4.22
CA ILE A 71 18.02 -9.99 -4.44
C ILE A 71 18.40 -9.07 -5.60
N PHE A 72 17.68 -9.11 -6.73
CA PHE A 72 17.93 -8.22 -7.88
C PHE A 72 17.78 -6.74 -7.52
N THR A 73 16.75 -6.38 -6.74
CA THR A 73 16.56 -5.00 -6.28
C THR A 73 17.65 -4.55 -5.31
N GLN A 74 18.08 -5.42 -4.37
CA GLN A 74 19.18 -5.14 -3.44
C GLN A 74 20.51 -4.93 -4.15
N LEU A 75 20.71 -5.59 -5.29
CA LEU A 75 21.92 -5.50 -6.12
C LEU A 75 21.87 -4.35 -7.14
N ASN A 76 20.97 -3.36 -6.96
CA ASN A 76 20.78 -2.22 -7.87
C ASN A 76 20.53 -2.65 -9.33
N GLY A 77 19.69 -3.67 -9.52
CA GLY A 77 19.33 -4.15 -10.85
C GLY A 77 20.39 -5.05 -11.49
N LYS A 78 21.28 -5.65 -10.70
CA LYS A 78 22.26 -6.64 -11.16
C LYS A 78 21.88 -8.04 -10.70
N TYR A 79 22.04 -9.03 -11.57
CA TYR A 79 21.89 -10.42 -11.20
C TYR A 79 23.14 -10.91 -10.46
N LYS A 80 22.94 -11.73 -9.41
CA LYS A 80 24.05 -12.33 -8.63
C LYS A 80 24.99 -13.18 -9.50
N TYR A 81 24.47 -13.76 -10.58
CA TYR A 81 25.24 -14.55 -11.54
C TYR A 81 25.27 -13.85 -12.92
N PRO A 82 26.46 -13.68 -13.53
CA PRO A 82 26.64 -12.86 -14.73
C PRO A 82 25.94 -13.40 -15.99
N PHE A 83 25.53 -14.68 -16.01
CA PHE A 83 24.88 -15.32 -17.16
C PHE A 83 23.40 -15.67 -16.92
N SER A 84 22.75 -15.07 -15.91
CA SER A 84 21.32 -15.31 -15.63
C SER A 84 20.43 -14.67 -16.70
N THR A 85 20.42 -15.23 -17.91
CA THR A 85 19.48 -14.87 -18.96
C THR A 85 18.14 -15.51 -18.65
N SER A 86 17.28 -14.77 -17.94
CA SER A 86 15.84 -15.04 -18.03
C SER A 86 15.41 -14.68 -19.45
N LYS A 87 15.59 -15.61 -20.40
CA LYS A 87 14.98 -15.53 -21.73
C LYS A 87 13.48 -15.61 -21.52
N TRP A 88 12.86 -14.46 -21.30
CA TRP A 88 11.42 -14.27 -21.34
C TRP A 88 10.95 -14.48 -22.78
N ASN A 89 10.88 -15.74 -23.21
CA ASN A 89 10.23 -16.09 -24.46
C ASN A 89 8.83 -16.61 -24.14
N ARG A 90 7.97 -15.72 -23.64
CA ARG A 90 6.53 -15.88 -23.90
C ARG A 90 6.25 -15.10 -25.17
N SER A 91 6.19 -15.81 -26.30
CA SER A 91 5.58 -15.28 -27.50
C SER A 91 4.13 -14.98 -27.15
N LEU A 92 3.81 -13.71 -26.92
CA LEU A 92 2.44 -13.25 -26.87
C LEU A 92 1.88 -13.51 -28.25
N LYS A 93 1.10 -14.59 -28.40
CA LYS A 93 0.34 -14.80 -29.62
C LYS A 93 -0.57 -13.58 -29.79
N PRO A 94 -0.52 -12.86 -30.92
CA PRO A 94 -1.50 -11.82 -31.18
C PRO A 94 -2.90 -12.46 -31.30
N PRO A 95 -3.96 -11.68 -31.00
CA PRO A 95 -5.34 -12.13 -31.08
C PRO A 95 -5.77 -12.55 -32.49
#